data_AF-A0A1J4RW32-F1
#
_entry.id   AF-A0A1J4RW32-F1
#
_cell.length_a   1.000
_cell.length_b   1.000
_cell.length_c   1.000
_cell.angle_alpha   90.00
_cell.angle_beta   90.00
_cell.angle_gamma   90.00
#
_symmetry.space_group_name_H-M   'P 1'
#
loop_
_entity.id
_entity.type
_entity.pdbx_description
1 polymer ?
#
loop_
_entity_poly.entity_id
_entity_poly.type
_entity_poly.pdbx_seq_one_letter_code
_entity_poly.pdbx_strand_id
1 'polypeptide(L)'
;MSKKETTCFVELGDTKVISCLASGEEVFVTPQSHFYSHPDTHEAVYRVLPTIDVNSLSFDDSGLTHTAVEVKGMEGRCLCVPVTDSDKFVYAKRKPRTWYTRFVIGREVSKTNLLTLVIKKQGDGYELSTSYWGPCAYPEPSDPCLSPGTPEYEISEKFWTHRALILPEDEASMTALGIDPKLIKEFLGEGEEYFRS
;
A
#
# COMPACT_ATOMS: atom_id res chain seq x y z
N MET A 1 12.57 49.22 -24.62
CA MET A 1 13.16 47.88 -24.45
C MET A 1 12.47 47.21 -23.27
N SER A 2 11.40 46.46 -23.53
CA SER A 2 10.66 45.73 -22.50
C SER A 2 11.33 44.39 -22.29
N LYS A 3 11.79 44.10 -21.08
CA LYS A 3 12.21 42.76 -20.68
C LYS A 3 10.99 41.85 -20.82
N LYS A 4 11.06 40.86 -21.72
CA LYS A 4 10.16 39.71 -21.68
C LYS A 4 10.63 38.84 -20.52
N GLU A 5 9.88 38.86 -19.43
CA GLU A 5 9.97 37.81 -18.42
C GLU A 5 9.44 36.53 -19.07
N THR A 6 10.36 35.66 -19.46
CA THR A 6 10.04 34.26 -19.75
C THR A 6 9.72 33.62 -18.41
N THR A 7 8.44 33.59 -18.06
CA THR A 7 7.92 32.73 -17.00
C THR A 7 8.12 31.29 -17.47
N CYS A 8 9.16 30.64 -16.95
CA CYS A 8 9.27 29.18 -17.04
C CYS A 8 8.17 28.60 -16.13
N PHE A 9 7.01 28.32 -16.71
CA PHE A 9 6.04 27.43 -16.09
C PHE A 9 6.61 26.01 -16.18
N VAL A 10 7.11 25.51 -15.04
CA VAL A 10 7.23 24.06 -14.84
C VAL A 10 5.93 23.64 -14.19
N GLU A 11 5.02 23.07 -14.97
CA GLU A 11 3.80 22.45 -14.43
C GLU A 11 4.21 21.28 -13.51
N LEU A 12 4.13 21.50 -12.21
CA LEU A 12 4.03 20.42 -11.22
C LEU A 12 2.55 20.02 -11.18
N GLY A 13 2.21 19.00 -11.98
CA GLY A 13 0.85 18.64 -12.35
C GLY A 13 -0.12 18.33 -11.20
N ASP A 14 -1.39 18.66 -11.44
CA ASP A 14 -2.66 18.16 -10.87
C ASP A 14 -2.62 17.50 -9.48
N THR A 15 -2.03 18.18 -8.50
CA THR A 15 -2.20 17.82 -7.10
C THR A 15 -3.64 18.11 -6.69
N LYS A 16 -4.32 17.11 -6.08
CA LYS A 16 -5.71 17.25 -5.63
C LYS A 16 -5.77 17.14 -4.11
N VAL A 17 -6.18 18.22 -3.44
CA VAL A 17 -6.57 18.17 -2.03
C VAL A 17 -7.84 17.34 -1.89
N ILE A 18 -7.82 16.34 -1.01
CA ILE A 18 -8.93 15.41 -0.79
C ILE A 18 -9.63 15.61 0.55
N SER A 19 -8.94 16.12 1.57
CA SER A 19 -9.50 16.44 2.89
C SER A 19 -8.49 17.27 3.68
N CYS A 20 -8.86 17.67 4.90
CA CYS A 20 -7.93 18.07 5.94
C CYS A 20 -7.89 17.02 7.06
N LEU A 21 -6.80 17.03 7.83
CA LEU A 21 -6.70 16.40 9.15
C LEU A 21 -7.55 17.17 10.17
N ALA A 22 -7.81 16.57 11.34
CA ALA A 22 -8.53 17.23 12.44
C ALA A 22 -7.84 18.50 12.94
N SER A 23 -6.51 18.53 12.85
CA SER A 23 -5.64 19.66 13.19
C SER A 23 -5.57 20.75 12.11
N GLY A 24 -6.18 20.52 10.93
CA GLY A 24 -6.39 21.51 9.89
C GLY A 24 -5.44 21.40 8.68
N GLU A 25 -4.41 20.56 8.73
CA GLU A 25 -3.46 20.40 7.63
C GLU A 25 -4.09 19.69 6.43
N GLU A 26 -3.74 20.14 5.23
CA GLU A 26 -4.26 19.58 4.00
C GLU A 26 -3.67 18.20 3.72
N VAL A 27 -4.55 17.29 3.29
CA VAL A 27 -4.19 15.99 2.76
C VAL A 27 -4.51 15.96 1.28
N PHE A 28 -3.51 15.68 0.46
CA PHE A 28 -3.62 15.67 -0.99
C PHE A 28 -3.18 14.34 -1.60
N VAL A 29 -3.51 14.14 -2.88
CA VAL A 29 -3.04 13.04 -3.70
C VAL A 29 -2.41 13.59 -4.98
N THR A 30 -1.33 12.96 -5.42
CA THR A 30 -0.71 13.21 -6.74
C THR A 30 -1.30 12.27 -7.79
N PRO A 31 -1.19 12.57 -9.10
CA PRO A 31 -1.63 11.66 -10.16
C PRO A 31 -0.94 10.28 -10.13
N GLN A 32 0.24 10.19 -9.52
CA GLN A 32 1.01 8.95 -9.36
C GLN A 32 0.70 8.21 -8.06
N SER A 33 -0.15 8.78 -7.17
CA SER A 33 -0.51 8.14 -5.90
C SER A 33 -1.24 6.82 -6.14
N HIS A 34 -0.88 5.80 -5.35
CA HIS A 34 -1.53 4.49 -5.38
C HIS A 34 -2.94 4.54 -4.76
N PHE A 35 -3.36 5.68 -4.19
CA PHE A 35 -4.75 5.96 -3.82
C PHE A 35 -5.77 5.61 -4.91
N TYR A 36 -5.46 5.91 -6.18
CA TYR A 36 -6.37 5.62 -7.29
C TYR A 36 -6.50 4.13 -7.63
N SER A 37 -5.60 3.28 -7.12
CA SER A 37 -5.68 1.83 -7.25
C SER A 37 -6.64 1.18 -6.24
N HIS A 38 -7.13 1.94 -5.26
CA HIS A 38 -8.02 1.48 -4.19
C HIS A 38 -9.31 2.31 -4.11
N PRO A 39 -10.15 2.35 -5.17
CA PRO A 39 -11.41 3.10 -5.13
C PRO A 39 -12.37 2.62 -4.04
N ASP A 40 -12.21 1.37 -3.58
CA ASP A 40 -12.99 0.78 -2.50
C ASP A 40 -12.71 1.37 -1.11
N THR A 41 -11.64 2.18 -0.95
CA THR A 41 -11.32 2.85 0.31
C THR A 41 -11.71 4.32 0.33
N HIS A 42 -12.04 4.93 -0.81
CA HIS A 42 -12.16 6.39 -0.94
C HIS A 42 -13.18 6.99 0.03
N GLU A 43 -14.37 6.38 0.13
CA GLU A 43 -15.40 6.85 1.06
C GLU A 43 -14.91 6.77 2.52
N ALA A 44 -14.22 5.69 2.89
CA ALA A 44 -13.68 5.52 4.22
C ALA A 44 -12.60 6.56 4.53
N VAL A 45 -11.69 6.81 3.58
CA VAL A 45 -10.66 7.85 3.65
C VAL A 45 -11.30 9.21 3.95
N TYR A 46 -12.32 9.62 3.19
CA TYR A 46 -13.01 10.91 3.41
C TYR A 46 -13.67 11.01 4.79
N ARG A 47 -14.11 9.89 5.37
CA ARG A 47 -14.69 9.86 6.72
C ARG A 47 -13.63 9.96 7.82
N VAL A 48 -12.46 9.33 7.65
CA VAL A 48 -11.48 9.23 8.73
C VAL A 48 -10.47 10.38 8.77
N LEU A 49 -10.09 10.97 7.64
CA LEU A 49 -9.08 12.03 7.62
C LEU A 49 -9.43 13.20 8.57
N PRO A 50 -10.69 13.72 8.59
CA PRO A 50 -11.07 14.79 9.52
C PRO A 50 -11.07 14.39 11.01
N THR A 51 -10.82 13.14 11.34
CA THR A 51 -10.79 12.62 12.72
C THR A 51 -9.38 12.38 13.25
N ILE A 52 -8.37 12.47 12.38
CA ILE A 52 -6.97 12.21 12.72
C ILE A 52 -6.29 13.52 13.07
N ASP A 53 -5.73 13.62 14.28
CA ASP A 53 -4.86 14.74 14.67
C ASP A 53 -3.42 14.45 14.24
N VAL A 54 -2.73 15.43 13.66
CA VAL A 54 -1.33 15.29 13.23
C VAL A 54 -0.40 14.81 14.35
N ASN A 55 -0.65 15.21 15.60
CA ASN A 55 0.19 14.84 16.75
C ASN A 55 -0.02 13.38 17.18
N SER A 56 -1.07 12.72 16.67
CA SER A 56 -1.28 11.29 16.86
C SER A 56 -0.49 10.42 15.88
N LEU A 57 0.08 11.03 14.82
CA LEU A 57 0.85 10.33 13.80
C LEU A 57 2.33 10.27 14.16
N SER A 58 2.92 9.09 13.99
CA SER A 58 4.37 8.87 14.14
C SER A 58 4.97 8.65 12.76
N PHE A 59 5.90 9.53 12.38
CA PHE A 59 6.57 9.48 11.09
C PHE A 59 7.98 8.92 11.26
N ASP A 60 8.41 8.09 10.31
CA ASP A 60 9.79 7.63 10.22
C ASP A 60 10.72 8.72 9.66
N ASP A 61 12.01 8.40 9.57
CA ASP A 61 13.04 9.31 9.06
C ASP A 61 12.83 9.72 7.59
N SER A 62 12.03 8.96 6.83
CA SER A 62 11.63 9.30 5.46
C SER A 62 10.42 10.23 5.40
N GLY A 63 9.82 10.54 6.56
CA GLY A 63 8.59 11.31 6.68
C GLY A 63 7.34 10.52 6.32
N LEU A 64 7.39 9.19 6.34
CA LEU A 64 6.27 8.30 6.06
C LEU A 64 5.63 7.81 7.37
N THR A 65 4.32 7.65 7.39
CA THR A 65 3.59 6.99 8.48
C THR A 65 2.60 5.97 7.94
N HIS A 66 2.47 4.86 8.67
CA HIS A 66 1.47 3.84 8.45
C HIS A 66 0.54 3.86 9.68
N THR A 67 -0.68 4.36 9.52
CA THR A 67 -1.64 4.45 10.61
C THR A 67 -2.89 3.64 10.29
N ALA A 68 -3.37 2.86 11.25
CA ALA A 68 -4.59 2.07 11.10
C ALA A 68 -5.69 2.67 11.99
N VAL A 69 -6.85 2.94 11.40
CA VAL A 69 -7.98 3.61 12.05
C VAL A 69 -9.25 2.80 11.85
N GLU A 70 -10.01 2.60 12.92
CA GLU A 70 -11.33 1.95 12.82
C GLU A 70 -12.36 2.89 12.19
N VAL A 71 -13.07 2.40 11.18
CA VAL A 71 -14.11 3.13 10.47
C VAL A 71 -15.47 2.69 10.98
N LYS A 72 -16.08 3.50 11.85
CA LYS A 72 -17.39 3.16 12.44
C LYS A 72 -18.47 3.00 11.38
N GLY A 73 -19.21 1.90 11.45
CA GLY A 73 -20.35 1.62 10.55
C GLY A 73 -19.97 1.31 9.12
N MET A 74 -18.71 0.95 8.85
CA MET A 74 -18.24 0.56 7.53
C MET A 74 -17.36 -0.68 7.63
N GLU A 75 -17.56 -1.63 6.72
CA GLU A 75 -16.74 -2.82 6.58
C GLU A 75 -16.11 -2.83 5.18
N GLY A 76 -14.83 -3.18 5.12
CA GLY A 76 -14.13 -3.49 3.88
C GLY A 76 -13.56 -4.90 3.89
N ARG A 77 -12.80 -5.20 2.84
CA ARG A 77 -12.23 -6.53 2.59
C ARG A 77 -10.72 -6.50 2.75
N CYS A 78 -10.20 -7.22 3.73
CA CYS A 78 -8.77 -7.37 3.93
C CYS A 78 -8.25 -8.56 3.12
N LEU A 79 -7.34 -8.28 2.19
CA LEU A 79 -6.68 -9.31 1.37
C LEU A 79 -5.50 -9.97 2.09
N CYS A 80 -4.93 -9.33 3.11
CA CYS A 80 -3.78 -9.84 3.86
C CYS A 80 -4.25 -10.69 5.04
N VAL A 81 -4.21 -12.01 4.87
CA VAL A 81 -4.76 -12.98 5.83
C VAL A 81 -3.66 -13.76 6.53
N PRO A 82 -3.92 -14.24 7.77
CA PRO A 82 -3.08 -15.25 8.40
C PRO A 82 -3.02 -16.53 7.56
N VAL A 83 -1.84 -17.14 7.52
CA VAL A 83 -1.59 -18.41 6.83
C VAL A 83 -0.86 -19.39 7.73
N THR A 84 -0.86 -20.65 7.32
CA THR A 84 -0.31 -21.82 7.99
C THR A 84 0.45 -22.68 6.98
N ASP A 85 1.18 -23.67 7.48
CA ASP A 85 1.90 -24.63 6.62
C ASP A 85 0.98 -25.52 5.77
N SER A 86 -0.33 -25.54 6.06
CA SER A 86 -1.33 -26.28 5.28
C SER A 86 -1.87 -25.51 4.07
N ASP A 87 -1.58 -24.21 4.01
CA ASP A 87 -2.04 -23.34 2.93
C ASP A 87 -1.23 -23.56 1.65
N LYS A 88 -1.88 -23.33 0.50
CA LYS A 88 -1.24 -23.42 -0.81
C LYS A 88 -0.87 -22.04 -1.30
N PHE A 89 0.37 -21.90 -1.77
CA PHE A 89 0.91 -20.64 -2.22
C PHE A 89 1.21 -20.66 -3.72
N VAL A 90 1.09 -19.48 -4.32
CA VAL A 90 1.57 -19.19 -5.68
C VAL A 90 2.30 -17.85 -5.66
N TYR A 91 3.09 -17.59 -6.69
CA TYR A 91 3.93 -16.41 -6.78
C TYR A 91 3.61 -15.65 -8.06
N ALA A 92 3.45 -14.35 -7.93
CA ALA A 92 3.20 -13.48 -9.08
C ALA A 92 3.82 -12.11 -8.88
N LYS A 93 4.17 -11.45 -9.98
CA LYS A 93 4.65 -10.07 -9.97
C LYS A 93 3.47 -9.14 -10.20
N ARG A 94 3.35 -8.10 -9.37
CA ARG A 94 2.33 -7.05 -9.52
C ARG A 94 2.96 -5.85 -10.19
N LYS A 95 2.50 -5.46 -11.38
CA LYS A 95 3.02 -4.25 -12.05
C LYS A 95 2.88 -3.02 -11.13
N PRO A 96 3.90 -2.16 -11.03
CA PRO A 96 5.18 -2.16 -11.76
C PRO A 96 6.33 -2.91 -11.04
N ARG A 97 6.05 -3.65 -9.97
CA ARG A 97 7.08 -4.37 -9.19
C ARG A 97 7.79 -5.40 -10.04
N THR A 98 9.11 -5.47 -9.88
CA THR A 98 9.99 -6.42 -10.60
C THR A 98 10.24 -7.70 -9.81
N TRP A 99 9.80 -7.76 -8.55
CA TRP A 99 9.93 -8.89 -7.64
C TRP A 99 8.60 -9.63 -7.43
N TYR A 100 8.67 -10.83 -6.85
CA TYR A 100 7.50 -11.69 -6.62
C TYR A 100 6.77 -11.32 -5.33
N THR A 101 5.45 -11.36 -5.37
CA THR A 101 4.59 -11.44 -4.20
C THR A 101 4.19 -12.90 -3.98
N ARG A 102 4.18 -13.36 -2.72
CA ARG A 102 3.61 -14.65 -2.32
C ARG A 102 2.13 -14.48 -2.04
N PHE A 103 1.30 -15.20 -2.80
CA PHE A 103 -0.13 -15.24 -2.60
C PHE A 103 -0.58 -16.58 -2.05
N VAL A 104 -1.64 -16.57 -1.26
CA VAL A 104 -2.38 -17.76 -0.85
C VAL A 104 -3.61 -17.96 -1.74
N ILE A 105 -3.89 -19.20 -2.11
CA ILE A 105 -5.07 -19.59 -2.90
C ILE A 105 -6.05 -20.41 -2.06
N GLY A 106 -7.34 -20.39 -2.42
CA GLY A 106 -8.38 -21.14 -1.73
C GLY A 106 -8.73 -20.60 -0.34
N ARG A 107 -8.44 -19.30 -0.09
CA ARG A 107 -8.76 -18.60 1.15
C ARG A 107 -9.76 -17.48 0.88
N GLU A 108 -10.65 -17.27 1.83
CA GLU A 108 -11.63 -16.19 1.76
C GLU A 108 -11.07 -14.89 2.34
N VAL A 109 -11.47 -13.78 1.72
CA VAL A 109 -11.17 -12.44 2.22
C VAL A 109 -11.80 -12.22 3.58
N SER A 110 -11.05 -11.64 4.51
CA SER A 110 -11.59 -11.33 5.83
C SER A 110 -12.27 -9.95 5.81
N LYS A 111 -13.42 -9.85 6.47
CA LYS A 111 -14.06 -8.55 6.72
C LYS A 111 -13.31 -7.82 7.81
N THR A 112 -13.21 -6.50 7.68
CA THR A 112 -12.63 -5.64 8.71
C THR A 112 -13.23 -4.24 8.64
N ASN A 113 -13.29 -3.58 9.79
CA ASN A 113 -13.57 -2.15 9.88
C ASN A 113 -12.28 -1.31 10.01
N LEU A 114 -11.11 -1.94 9.96
CA LEU A 114 -9.82 -1.27 10.11
C LEU A 114 -9.32 -0.79 8.74
N LEU A 115 -9.05 0.50 8.61
CA LEU A 115 -8.47 1.11 7.41
C LEU A 115 -7.05 1.56 7.73
N THR A 116 -6.07 1.06 6.97
CA THR A 116 -4.71 1.60 7.00
C THR A 116 -4.56 2.71 5.98
N LEU A 117 -3.95 3.82 6.43
CA LEU A 117 -3.54 4.95 5.62
C LEU A 117 -2.00 5.00 5.61
N VAL A 118 -1.43 5.23 4.43
CA VAL A 118 -0.01 5.51 4.26
C VAL A 118 0.13 6.97 3.86
N ILE A 119 0.61 7.78 4.80
CA ILE A 119 0.67 9.24 4.67
C ILE A 119 2.13 9.68 4.69
N LYS A 120 2.50 10.57 3.76
CA LYS A 120 3.86 11.12 3.64
C LYS A 120 3.85 12.62 3.89
N LYS A 121 4.78 13.11 4.71
CA LYS A 121 5.06 14.54 4.86
C LYS A 121 5.61 15.11 3.57
N GLN A 122 5.01 16.18 3.07
CA GLN A 122 5.47 16.85 1.86
C GLN A 122 5.21 18.36 1.91
N GLY A 123 6.27 19.13 2.14
CA GLY A 123 6.17 20.57 2.35
C GLY A 123 5.32 20.90 3.58
N ASP A 124 4.34 21.78 3.40
CA ASP A 124 3.42 22.21 4.46
C ASP A 124 2.17 21.30 4.60
N GLY A 125 2.08 20.23 3.79
CA GLY A 125 0.94 19.32 3.78
C GLY A 125 1.34 17.86 3.81
N TYR A 126 0.34 17.00 3.58
CA TYR A 126 0.48 15.55 3.65
C TYR A 126 -0.03 14.88 2.37
N GLU A 127 0.81 14.06 1.74
CA GLU A 127 0.38 13.22 0.64
C GLU A 127 -0.20 11.91 1.18
N LEU A 128 -1.43 11.56 0.79
CA LEU A 128 -1.94 10.20 0.96
C LEU A 128 -1.39 9.33 -0.18
N SER A 129 -0.36 8.55 0.10
CA SER A 129 0.29 7.69 -0.90
C SER A 129 -0.55 6.45 -1.23
N THR A 130 -1.20 5.85 -0.23
CA THR A 130 -2.16 4.74 -0.43
C THR A 130 -3.05 4.54 0.79
N SER A 131 -4.08 3.72 0.64
CA SER A 131 -4.90 3.19 1.73
C SER A 131 -5.41 1.79 1.40
N TYR A 132 -5.66 0.98 2.42
CA TYR A 132 -6.20 -0.38 2.25
C TYR A 132 -6.92 -0.85 3.51
N TRP A 133 -7.89 -1.76 3.34
CA TRP A 133 -8.58 -2.39 4.45
C TRP A 133 -7.70 -3.47 5.10
N GLY A 134 -7.50 -3.36 6.41
CA GLY A 134 -6.68 -4.26 7.21
C GLY A 134 -5.77 -3.55 8.20
N PRO A 135 -4.98 -4.32 8.96
CA PRO A 135 -3.92 -3.77 9.80
C PRO A 135 -2.72 -3.33 8.96
N CYS A 136 -1.85 -2.50 9.55
CA CYS A 136 -0.58 -2.12 8.92
C CYS A 136 0.23 -3.37 8.51
N ALA A 137 0.64 -3.39 7.24
CA ALA A 137 1.53 -4.41 6.70
C ALA A 137 2.96 -3.87 6.55
N TYR A 138 3.93 -4.76 6.65
CA TYR A 138 5.34 -4.47 6.38
C TYR A 138 5.65 -4.65 4.89
N PRO A 139 6.71 -4.02 4.36
CA PRO A 139 7.19 -4.30 3.00
C PRO A 139 7.45 -5.80 2.81
N GLU A 140 7.29 -6.32 1.60
CA GLU A 140 7.51 -7.75 1.33
C GLU A 140 9.01 -8.08 1.39
N PRO A 141 9.42 -9.30 1.80
CA PRO A 141 10.85 -9.60 1.97
C PRO A 141 11.64 -9.52 0.65
N SER A 142 10.97 -9.74 -0.47
CA SER A 142 11.52 -9.59 -1.83
C SER A 142 11.63 -8.14 -2.31
N ASP A 143 11.15 -7.16 -1.55
CA ASP A 143 11.25 -5.74 -1.89
C ASP A 143 12.72 -5.29 -1.90
N PRO A 144 13.26 -4.77 -3.02
CA PRO A 144 14.66 -4.42 -3.15
C PRO A 144 15.11 -3.29 -2.20
N CYS A 145 14.18 -2.54 -1.60
CA CYS A 145 14.49 -1.55 -0.58
C CYS A 145 14.82 -2.17 0.79
N LEU A 146 14.49 -3.43 1.02
CA LEU A 146 14.93 -4.17 2.21
C LEU A 146 16.28 -4.85 1.92
N SER A 147 17.13 -4.92 2.94
CA SER A 147 18.41 -5.63 2.90
C SER A 147 18.37 -6.83 3.83
N PRO A 148 18.67 -8.06 3.37
CA PRO A 148 18.75 -9.23 4.25
C PRO A 148 19.67 -8.99 5.45
N GLY A 149 19.26 -9.48 6.62
CA GLY A 149 19.99 -9.35 7.88
C GLY A 149 19.86 -8.00 8.60
N THR A 150 19.03 -7.06 8.12
CA THR A 150 18.68 -5.85 8.89
C THR A 150 17.45 -6.09 9.77
N PRO A 151 17.27 -5.34 10.88
CA PRO A 151 16.08 -5.46 11.72
C PRO A 151 14.76 -5.30 10.95
N GLU A 152 14.71 -4.42 9.95
CA GLU A 152 13.52 -4.19 9.12
C GLU A 152 13.19 -5.43 8.27
N TYR A 153 14.22 -6.09 7.74
CA TYR A 153 14.06 -7.33 7.00
C TYR A 153 13.57 -8.47 7.90
N GLU A 154 14.13 -8.62 9.10
CA GLU A 154 13.70 -9.66 10.06
C GLU A 154 12.23 -9.47 10.48
N ILE A 155 11.79 -8.22 10.69
CA ILE A 155 10.39 -7.90 10.99
C ILE A 155 9.49 -8.23 9.80
N SER A 156 9.91 -7.86 8.59
CA SER A 156 9.21 -8.19 7.34
C SER A 156 9.06 -9.70 7.18
N GLU A 157 10.16 -10.45 7.28
CA GLU A 157 10.18 -11.90 7.17
C GLU A 157 9.25 -12.56 8.20
N LYS A 158 9.33 -12.15 9.47
CA LYS A 158 8.49 -12.70 10.54
C LYS A 158 7.01 -12.45 10.27
N PHE A 159 6.65 -11.25 9.80
CA PHE A 159 5.27 -10.92 9.45
C PHE A 159 4.79 -11.76 8.26
N TRP A 160 5.56 -11.76 7.16
CA TRP A 160 5.19 -12.42 5.92
C TRP A 160 5.32 -13.93 5.99
N THR A 161 6.03 -14.51 6.95
CA THR A 161 6.00 -15.96 7.21
C THR A 161 4.60 -16.43 7.57
N HIS A 162 3.88 -15.65 8.38
CA HIS A 162 2.57 -16.00 8.94
C HIS A 162 1.41 -15.31 8.23
N ARG A 163 1.66 -14.56 7.16
CA ARG A 163 0.65 -13.85 6.38
C ARG A 163 0.91 -13.94 4.88
N ALA A 164 -0.15 -13.84 4.09
CA ALA A 164 -0.05 -13.72 2.65
C ALA A 164 -1.23 -12.91 2.11
N LEU A 165 -1.08 -12.39 0.89
CA LEU A 165 -2.19 -11.80 0.15
C LEU A 165 -3.01 -12.90 -0.50
N ILE A 166 -4.33 -12.80 -0.48
CA ILE A 166 -5.20 -13.69 -1.24
C ILE A 166 -5.06 -13.36 -2.73
N LEU A 167 -4.84 -14.39 -3.56
CA LEU A 167 -4.99 -14.24 -5.01
C LEU A 167 -6.49 -14.34 -5.36
N PRO A 168 -7.07 -13.34 -6.03
CA PRO A 168 -8.44 -13.44 -6.55
C PRO A 168 -8.58 -14.61 -7.53
N GLU A 169 -9.75 -15.25 -7.60
CA GLU A 169 -9.96 -16.38 -8.52
C GLU A 169 -10.25 -15.93 -9.96
N ASP A 170 -10.71 -14.69 -10.16
CA ASP A 170 -11.08 -14.16 -11.47
C ASP A 170 -9.97 -13.30 -12.11
N GLU A 171 -9.81 -13.44 -13.43
CA GLU A 171 -8.78 -12.75 -14.22
C GLU A 171 -8.92 -11.22 -14.18
N ALA A 172 -10.14 -10.69 -14.07
CA ALA A 172 -10.35 -9.24 -14.02
C ALA A 172 -9.78 -8.65 -12.72
N SER A 173 -10.04 -9.28 -11.58
CA SER A 173 -9.46 -8.90 -10.28
C SER A 173 -7.95 -9.10 -10.23
N MET A 174 -7.42 -10.18 -10.81
CA MET A 174 -5.96 -10.36 -10.94
C MET A 174 -5.34 -9.22 -11.76
N THR A 175 -5.95 -8.89 -12.91
CA THR A 175 -5.50 -7.81 -13.79
C THR A 175 -5.55 -6.45 -13.08
N ALA A 176 -6.59 -6.19 -12.28
CA ALA A 176 -6.71 -4.98 -11.48
C ALA A 176 -5.61 -4.87 -10.41
N LEU A 177 -5.11 -5.99 -9.89
CA LEU A 177 -3.93 -6.05 -9.01
C LEU A 177 -2.60 -5.97 -9.76
N GLY A 178 -2.62 -5.79 -11.09
CA GLY A 178 -1.44 -5.75 -11.94
C GLY A 178 -0.79 -7.12 -12.15
N ILE A 179 -1.53 -8.21 -11.94
CA ILE A 179 -1.08 -9.59 -12.09
C ILE A 179 -1.46 -10.08 -13.48
N ASP A 180 -0.50 -10.69 -14.20
CA ASP A 180 -0.78 -11.46 -15.40
C ASP A 180 -0.99 -12.93 -15.01
N PRO A 181 -2.20 -13.50 -15.17
CA PRO A 181 -2.49 -14.88 -14.77
C PRO A 181 -1.56 -15.91 -15.44
N LYS A 182 -1.05 -15.62 -16.64
CA LYS A 182 -0.18 -16.52 -17.39
C LYS A 182 1.25 -16.57 -16.84
N LEU A 183 1.60 -15.62 -15.97
CA LEU A 183 2.93 -15.51 -15.36
C LEU A 183 2.94 -15.96 -13.89
N ILE A 184 1.82 -16.47 -13.38
CA ILE A 184 1.72 -17.02 -12.03
C ILE A 184 2.54 -18.32 -11.97
N LYS A 185 3.31 -18.48 -10.90
CA LYS A 185 4.16 -19.64 -10.65
C LYS A 185 3.71 -20.38 -9.38
N GLU A 186 3.66 -21.70 -9.45
CA GLU A 186 3.49 -22.54 -8.24
C GLU A 186 4.79 -22.60 -7.41
N PHE A 187 5.94 -22.52 -8.09
CA PHE A 187 7.27 -22.57 -7.47
C PHE A 187 8.19 -21.53 -8.11
N LEU A 188 9.06 -20.93 -7.30
CA LEU A 188 10.12 -20.06 -7.79
C LEU A 188 11.31 -20.90 -8.29
N GLY A 189 11.92 -20.47 -9.40
CA GLY A 189 13.09 -21.14 -9.98
C GLY A 189 14.40 -20.74 -9.30
N GLU A 190 15.51 -21.30 -9.79
CA GLU A 190 16.86 -20.93 -9.33
C GLU A 190 17.11 -19.41 -9.52
N GLY A 191 17.58 -18.74 -8.47
CA GLY A 191 17.81 -17.30 -8.45
C GLY A 191 16.54 -16.44 -8.29
N GLU A 192 15.37 -17.06 -8.10
CA GLU A 192 14.14 -16.38 -7.74
C GLU A 192 13.77 -16.68 -6.29
N GLU A 193 13.63 -15.64 -5.48
CA GLU A 193 13.39 -15.80 -4.06
C GLU A 193 12.31 -14.83 -3.58
N TYR A 194 11.45 -15.33 -2.68
CA TYR A 194 10.51 -14.49 -1.96
C TYR A 194 11.14 -14.01 -0.64
N PHE A 195 11.62 -14.95 0.16
CA PHE A 195 12.52 -14.68 1.29
C PHE A 195 13.96 -14.76 0.75
N ARG A 196 14.65 -13.62 0.73
CA ARG A 196 16.04 -13.50 0.28
C ARG A 196 17.01 -13.93 1.38
N SER A 197 18.05 -14.66 1.00
CA SER A 197 19.17 -15.03 1.89
C SER A 197 20.33 -14.05 1.84
#